data_AF-A0A0D1M2N0-F1
#
_entry.id   AF-A0A0D1M2N0-F1
#
_cell.length_a   1.000
_cell.length_b   1.000
_cell.length_c   1.000
_cell.angle_alpha   90.00
_cell.angle_beta   90.00
_cell.angle_gamma   90.00
#
_symmetry.space_group_name_H-M   'P 1'
#
loop_
_entity.id
_entity.type
_entity.pdbx_description
1 polymer ?
#
loop_
_entity_poly.entity_id
_entity_poly.type
_entity_poly.pdbx_seq_one_letter_code
_entity_poly.pdbx_strand_id
1 'polypeptide(L)'
;MTKKIGRIILIVVMIMLVIGLSLVTMSASPLYRTNQWVDTNAMFSMGRALASGMVPYRDIVEQRGPLMFGLFAIASFISKTSFIGVFVIEVFNALIVYFFASKIAAFYFDNKNVASVLGLLGPGVMVGTHAFELGGAPEEFAFPVIMGFIYLAFLWQR
;
A
#
# COMPACT_ATOMS: atom_id res chain seq x y z
N MET A 1 28.56 13.41 -11.95
CA MET A 1 28.45 12.30 -10.99
C MET A 1 27.68 12.69 -9.73
N THR A 2 28.03 13.82 -9.10
CA THR A 2 27.38 14.37 -7.88
C THR A 2 25.86 14.54 -7.98
N LYS A 3 25.34 15.10 -9.09
CA LYS A 3 23.88 15.28 -9.29
C LYS A 3 23.08 13.95 -9.33
N LYS A 4 23.68 12.88 -9.85
CA LYS A 4 23.04 11.55 -9.93
C LYS A 4 22.98 10.89 -8.55
N ILE A 5 24.08 10.99 -7.80
CA ILE A 5 24.16 10.50 -6.42
C ILE A 5 23.16 11.24 -5.52
N GLY A 6 23.12 12.58 -5.60
CA GLY A 6 22.15 13.38 -4.83
C GLY A 6 20.70 13.01 -5.10
N ARG A 7 20.36 12.66 -6.34
CA ARG A 7 19.01 12.20 -6.69
C ARG A 7 18.69 10.81 -6.12
N ILE A 8 19.64 9.89 -6.13
CA ILE A 8 19.46 8.55 -5.53
C ILE A 8 19.22 8.71 -4.02
N ILE A 9 20.06 9.51 -3.35
CA ILE A 9 19.90 9.83 -1.92
C ILE A 9 18.50 10.39 -1.67
N LEU A 10 18.06 11.37 -2.47
CA LEU A 10 16.72 11.94 -2.34
C LEU A 10 15.62 10.87 -2.43
N ILE A 11 15.66 10.00 -3.45
CA ILE A 11 14.65 8.94 -3.62
C ILE A 11 14.66 7.99 -2.42
N VAL A 12 15.83 7.60 -1.93
CA VAL A 12 15.95 6.76 -0.73
C VAL A 12 15.32 7.46 0.48
N VAL A 13 15.59 8.76 0.68
CA VAL A 13 14.96 9.53 1.76
C VAL A 13 13.44 9.55 1.61
N MET A 14 12.90 9.75 0.40
CA MET A 14 11.45 9.72 0.18
C MET A 14 10.84 8.35 0.49
N ILE A 15 11.48 7.26 0.06
CA ILE A 15 11.05 5.89 0.38
C ILE A 15 11.05 5.64 1.89
N MET A 16 12.12 6.06 2.58
CA MET A 16 12.21 5.94 4.04
C MET A 16 11.11 6.76 4.74
N LEU A 17 10.73 7.93 4.22
CA LEU A 17 9.61 8.70 4.75
C LEU A 17 8.27 7.98 4.54
N VAL A 18 8.04 7.34 3.38
CA VAL A 18 6.82 6.57 3.13
C VAL A 18 6.72 5.37 4.09
N ILE A 19 7.82 4.63 4.27
CA ILE A 19 7.88 3.52 5.23
C ILE A 19 7.67 4.04 6.66
N GLY A 20 8.32 5.16 7.01
CA GLY A 20 8.20 5.81 8.31
C GLY A 20 6.77 6.25 8.62
N LEU A 21 6.06 6.86 7.67
CA LEU A 21 4.64 7.19 7.82
C LEU A 21 3.82 5.91 8.03
N SER A 22 4.00 4.93 7.15
CA SER A 22 3.26 3.67 7.21
C SER A 22 3.41 2.98 8.56
N LEU A 23 4.62 2.96 9.12
CA LEU A 23 4.90 2.40 10.45
C LEU A 23 4.07 3.05 11.57
N VAL A 24 3.83 4.36 11.49
CA VAL A 24 3.20 5.14 12.57
C VAL A 24 1.70 5.33 12.34
N THR A 25 1.16 4.97 11.16
CA THR A 25 -0.25 5.23 10.84
C THR A 25 -1.06 3.99 10.51
N MET A 26 -0.44 2.92 10.00
CA MET A 26 -1.17 1.70 9.64
C MET A 26 -1.26 0.75 10.83
N SER A 27 -2.46 0.26 11.15
CA SER A 27 -2.67 -0.55 12.36
C SER A 27 -2.08 -1.96 12.27
N ALA A 28 -1.72 -2.43 11.06
CA ALA A 28 -0.99 -3.68 10.88
C ALA A 28 0.51 -3.56 11.24
N SER A 29 1.01 -2.33 11.39
CA SER A 29 2.42 -2.05 11.70
C SER A 29 2.89 -2.80 12.95
N PRO A 30 4.14 -3.29 12.98
CA PRO A 30 4.73 -3.92 14.16
C PRO A 30 4.84 -3.00 15.39
N LEU A 31 4.61 -1.68 15.24
CA LEU A 31 4.51 -0.77 16.39
C LEU A 31 3.23 -0.98 17.20
N TYR A 32 2.20 -1.60 16.61
CA TYR A 32 0.95 -1.93 17.28
C TYR A 32 0.92 -3.41 17.67
N ARG A 33 0.34 -3.71 18.84
CA ARG A 33 0.23 -5.09 19.33
C ARG A 33 -0.69 -5.94 18.45
N THR A 34 -1.74 -5.35 17.91
CA THR A 34 -2.73 -5.99 17.03
C THR A 34 -3.35 -4.94 16.13
N ASN A 35 -3.92 -5.37 15.01
CA ASN A 35 -4.79 -4.52 14.22
C ASN A 35 -6.15 -4.42 14.93
N GLN A 36 -6.64 -3.19 15.16
CA GLN A 36 -7.89 -2.92 15.87
C GLN A 36 -9.12 -3.00 14.95
N TRP A 37 -8.93 -3.03 13.63
CA TRP A 37 -10.02 -2.96 12.69
C TRP A 37 -10.64 -4.34 12.44
N VAL A 38 -11.95 -4.44 12.67
CA VAL A 38 -12.73 -5.67 12.51
C VAL A 38 -12.63 -6.25 11.10
N ASP A 39 -12.61 -5.36 10.10
CA ASP A 39 -12.55 -5.71 8.68
C ASP A 39 -11.25 -6.41 8.29
N THR A 40 -10.11 -5.85 8.72
CA THR A 40 -8.79 -6.42 8.48
C THR A 40 -8.60 -7.73 9.24
N ASN A 41 -9.19 -7.85 10.45
CA ASN A 41 -9.20 -9.09 11.22
C ASN A 41 -10.02 -10.21 10.54
N ALA A 42 -11.19 -9.88 9.99
CA ALA A 42 -12.01 -10.81 9.22
C ALA A 42 -11.26 -11.29 7.96
N MET A 43 -10.67 -10.36 7.21
CA MET A 43 -9.89 -10.69 6.01
C MET A 43 -8.69 -11.57 6.34
N PHE A 44 -8.00 -11.30 7.44
CA PHE A 44 -6.84 -12.09 7.82
C PHE A 44 -7.21 -13.49 8.29
N SER A 45 -8.39 -13.65 8.91
CA SER A 45 -8.96 -14.96 9.22
C SER A 45 -9.30 -15.74 7.95
N MET A 46 -9.91 -15.08 6.96
CA MET A 46 -10.12 -15.66 5.63
C MET A 46 -8.78 -16.07 4.99
N GLY A 47 -7.78 -15.18 4.97
CA GLY A 47 -6.44 -15.49 4.44
C GLY A 47 -5.80 -16.72 5.07
N ARG A 48 -5.86 -16.85 6.41
CA ARG A 48 -5.38 -18.06 7.12
C ARG A 48 -6.17 -19.32 6.77
N ALA A 49 -7.47 -19.20 6.58
CA ALA A 49 -8.32 -20.31 6.18
C ALA A 49 -7.90 -20.81 4.79
N LEU A 50 -7.73 -19.92 3.80
CA LEU A 50 -7.21 -20.26 2.48
C LEU A 50 -5.82 -20.91 2.57
N ALA A 51 -4.91 -20.33 3.36
CA ALA A 51 -3.56 -20.87 3.55
C ALA A 51 -3.55 -22.26 4.23
N SER A 52 -4.66 -22.65 4.85
CA SER A 52 -4.86 -23.97 5.47
C SER A 52 -5.63 -24.94 4.55
N GLY A 53 -5.94 -24.54 3.31
CA GLY A 53 -6.62 -25.37 2.31
C GLY A 53 -8.15 -25.28 2.35
N MET A 54 -8.73 -24.35 3.11
CA MET A 54 -10.17 -24.14 3.13
C MET A 54 -10.64 -23.42 1.86
N VAL A 55 -11.86 -23.76 1.42
CA VAL A 55 -12.48 -23.23 0.21
C VAL A 55 -13.44 -22.09 0.57
N PRO A 56 -13.24 -20.86 0.04
CA PRO A 56 -14.16 -19.75 0.26
C PRO A 56 -15.59 -20.07 -0.18
N TYR A 57 -16.57 -19.54 0.55
CA TYR A 57 -18.01 -19.77 0.38
C TYR A 57 -18.50 -21.20 0.62
N ARG A 58 -17.59 -22.15 0.89
CA ARG A 58 -17.93 -23.51 1.35
C ARG A 58 -17.62 -23.69 2.83
N ASP A 59 -16.38 -23.37 3.22
CA ASP A 59 -15.87 -23.64 4.57
C ASP A 59 -15.84 -22.36 5.43
N ILE A 60 -15.72 -21.20 4.79
CA ILE A 60 -15.70 -19.88 5.42
C ILE A 60 -16.34 -18.85 4.48
N VAL A 61 -17.10 -17.91 5.03
CA VAL A 61 -17.84 -16.90 4.27
C VAL A 61 -17.31 -15.51 4.59
N GLU A 62 -17.15 -14.70 3.55
CA GLU A 62 -16.79 -13.30 3.62
C GLU A 62 -17.38 -12.56 2.42
N GLN A 63 -17.85 -11.32 2.61
CA GLN A 63 -18.49 -10.53 1.56
C GLN A 63 -17.50 -9.92 0.55
N ARG A 64 -16.21 -9.81 0.89
CA ARG A 64 -15.20 -9.26 -0.03
C ARG A 64 -14.88 -10.21 -1.19
N GLY A 65 -14.18 -9.68 -2.20
CA GLY A 65 -13.86 -10.42 -3.41
C GLY A 65 -12.60 -11.32 -3.30
N PRO A 66 -12.42 -12.28 -4.22
CA PRO A 66 -11.28 -13.22 -4.22
C PRO A 66 -9.89 -12.58 -4.21
N LEU A 67 -9.76 -11.37 -4.79
CA LEU A 67 -8.49 -10.63 -4.77
C LEU A 67 -8.05 -10.33 -3.33
N MET A 68 -8.98 -9.87 -2.48
CA MET A 68 -8.70 -9.61 -1.07
C MET A 68 -8.29 -10.90 -0.36
N PHE A 69 -8.97 -12.01 -0.65
CA PHE A 69 -8.64 -13.31 -0.03
C PHE A 69 -7.22 -13.73 -0.39
N GLY A 70 -6.84 -13.58 -1.66
CA GLY A 70 -5.48 -13.88 -2.13
C GLY A 70 -4.41 -13.01 -1.45
N LEU A 71 -4.64 -11.70 -1.36
CA LEU A 71 -3.71 -10.77 -0.69
C LEU A 71 -3.51 -11.14 0.79
N PHE A 72 -4.61 -11.39 1.51
CA PHE A 72 -4.52 -11.77 2.92
C PHE A 72 -4.00 -13.20 3.13
N ALA A 73 -4.19 -14.12 2.18
CA ALA A 73 -3.55 -15.42 2.19
C ALA A 73 -2.03 -15.30 2.04
N ILE A 74 -1.56 -14.47 1.10
CA ILE A 74 -0.13 -14.14 0.93
C ILE A 74 0.43 -13.54 2.23
N ALA A 75 -0.26 -12.58 2.82
CA ALA A 75 0.12 -12.02 4.12
C ALA A 75 0.23 -13.10 5.21
N SER A 76 -0.71 -14.04 5.25
CA SER A 76 -0.72 -15.11 6.25
C SER A 76 0.42 -16.12 6.11
N PHE A 77 1.01 -16.26 4.91
CA PHE A 77 2.22 -17.06 4.71
C PHE A 77 3.47 -16.39 5.30
N ILE A 78 3.51 -15.06 5.36
CA ILE A 78 4.61 -14.31 6.01
C ILE A 78 4.52 -14.45 7.52
N SER A 79 3.32 -14.27 8.09
CA SER A 79 3.08 -14.49 9.52
C SER A 79 1.65 -14.96 9.72
N LYS A 80 1.47 -16.06 10.45
CA LYS A 80 0.13 -16.57 10.81
C LYS A 80 -0.44 -15.89 12.05
N THR A 81 0.44 -15.39 12.92
CA THR A 81 0.09 -14.91 14.27
C THR A 81 0.10 -13.41 14.42
N SER A 82 0.77 -12.69 13.51
CA SER A 82 0.89 -11.22 13.54
C SER A 82 0.46 -10.62 12.21
N PHE A 83 0.17 -9.31 12.22
CA PHE A 83 -0.21 -8.56 11.02
C PHE A 83 0.98 -8.11 10.17
N ILE A 84 2.21 -8.52 10.49
CA ILE A 84 3.43 -8.12 9.75
C ILE A 84 3.30 -8.42 8.25
N GLY A 85 2.70 -9.55 7.89
CA GLY A 85 2.46 -9.89 6.50
C GLY A 85 1.52 -8.92 5.79
N VAL A 86 0.48 -8.46 6.48
CA VAL A 86 -0.47 -7.45 5.96
C VAL A 86 0.25 -6.12 5.81
N PHE A 87 1.01 -5.70 6.83
CA PHE A 87 1.79 -4.47 6.82
C PHE A 87 2.81 -4.41 5.66
N VAL A 88 3.48 -5.51 5.33
CA VAL A 88 4.39 -5.57 4.18
C VAL A 88 3.65 -5.25 2.87
N ILE A 89 2.42 -5.76 2.71
CA ILE A 89 1.60 -5.49 1.52
C ILE A 89 1.13 -4.03 1.52
N GLU A 90 0.70 -3.49 2.66
CA GLU A 90 0.29 -2.08 2.80
C GLU A 90 1.42 -1.12 2.43
N VAL A 91 2.63 -1.35 2.97
CA VAL A 91 3.83 -0.57 2.63
C VAL A 91 4.15 -0.67 1.14
N PHE A 92 4.02 -1.86 0.54
CA PHE A 92 4.25 -2.04 -0.88
C PHE A 92 3.25 -1.24 -1.73
N ASN A 93 1.97 -1.21 -1.35
CA ASN A 93 0.97 -0.36 -2.01
C ASN A 93 1.29 1.13 -1.89
N ALA A 94 1.66 1.60 -0.69
CA ALA A 94 2.05 2.98 -0.47
C ALA A 94 3.25 3.39 -1.34
N LEU A 95 4.22 2.49 -1.52
CA LEU A 95 5.37 2.71 -2.41
C LEU A 95 4.99 2.76 -3.90
N ILE A 96 4.03 1.93 -4.33
CA ILE A 96 3.50 2.01 -5.71
C ILE A 96 2.75 3.33 -5.93
N VAL A 97 1.95 3.76 -4.95
CA VAL A 97 1.24 5.04 -4.99
C VAL A 97 2.23 6.20 -5.05
N TYR A 98 3.29 6.18 -4.23
CA TYR A 98 4.39 7.14 -4.29
C TYR A 98 5.04 7.20 -5.68
N PHE A 99 5.31 6.03 -6.27
CA PHE A 99 5.90 5.93 -7.59
C PHE A 99 5.01 6.57 -8.66
N PHE A 100 3.72 6.20 -8.73
CA PHE A 100 2.82 6.78 -9.72
C PHE A 100 2.57 8.26 -9.49
N ALA A 101 2.40 8.71 -8.24
CA ALA A 101 2.27 10.12 -7.91
C ALA A 101 3.50 10.93 -8.37
N SER A 102 4.71 10.40 -8.15
CA SER A 102 5.96 11.03 -8.61
C SER A 102 6.04 11.10 -10.14
N LYS A 103 5.54 10.07 -10.84
CA LYS A 103 5.50 10.02 -12.30
C LYS A 103 4.49 11.01 -12.87
N ILE A 104 3.31 11.09 -12.28
CA ILE A 104 2.26 12.05 -12.63
C ILE A 104 2.78 13.48 -12.43
N ALA A 105 3.41 13.78 -11.29
CA ALA A 105 4.02 15.08 -11.04
C ALA A 105 5.10 15.43 -12.09
N ALA A 106 5.89 14.45 -12.54
CA ALA A 106 6.90 14.66 -13.57
C ALA A 106 6.34 15.03 -14.96
N PHE A 107 5.02 14.96 -15.18
CA PHE A 107 4.41 15.51 -16.40
C PHE A 107 4.34 17.05 -16.38
N TYR A 108 4.27 17.64 -15.19
CA TYR A 108 4.03 19.07 -14.98
C TYR A 108 5.29 19.85 -14.57
N PHE A 109 6.30 19.17 -14.04
CA PHE A 109 7.52 19.80 -13.53
C PHE A 109 8.78 19.24 -14.22
N ASP A 110 9.58 20.11 -14.82
CA ASP A 110 10.86 19.74 -15.46
C ASP A 110 11.89 19.21 -14.45
N ASN A 111 11.83 19.73 -13.21
CA ASN A 111 12.73 19.30 -12.14
C ASN A 111 12.26 17.98 -11.52
N LYS A 112 12.95 16.90 -11.89
CA LYS A 112 12.67 15.54 -11.39
C LYS A 112 12.78 15.39 -9.87
N ASN A 113 13.56 16.24 -9.18
CA ASN A 113 13.63 16.21 -7.72
C ASN A 113 12.35 16.79 -7.10
N VAL A 114 11.83 17.88 -7.67
CA VAL A 114 10.55 18.47 -7.25
C VAL A 114 9.42 17.46 -7.46
N ALA A 115 9.37 16.81 -8.63
CA ALA A 115 8.38 15.75 -8.89
C ALA A 115 8.48 14.59 -7.88
N SER A 116 9.69 14.20 -7.48
CA SER A 116 9.91 13.14 -6.48
C SER A 116 9.39 13.54 -5.08
N VAL A 117 9.53 14.80 -4.70
CA VAL A 117 9.02 15.33 -3.41
C VAL A 117 7.49 15.44 -3.46
N LEU A 118 6.94 15.98 -4.55
CA LEU A 118 5.49 16.06 -4.74
C LEU A 118 4.82 14.69 -4.80
N GLY A 119 5.54 13.64 -5.19
CA GLY A 119 5.06 12.27 -5.11
C GLY A 119 4.64 11.82 -3.71
N LEU A 120 5.18 12.44 -2.64
CA LEU A 120 4.77 12.16 -1.26
C LEU A 120 3.30 12.53 -0.97
N LEU A 121 2.69 13.38 -1.80
CA LEU A 121 1.27 13.71 -1.67
C LEU A 121 0.39 12.46 -1.84
N GLY A 122 0.80 11.48 -2.67
CA GLY A 122 0.03 10.24 -2.86
C GLY A 122 -0.14 9.45 -1.56
N PRO A 123 0.95 8.96 -0.94
CA PRO A 123 0.89 8.31 0.37
C PRO A 123 0.35 9.23 1.48
N GLY A 124 0.61 10.54 1.40
CA GLY A 124 0.05 11.52 2.32
C GLY A 124 -1.48 11.55 2.31
N VAL A 125 -2.11 11.41 1.14
CA VAL A 125 -3.57 11.29 1.02
C VAL A 125 -4.08 9.96 1.56
N MET A 126 -3.34 8.86 1.36
CA MET A 126 -3.72 7.58 1.96
C MET A 126 -3.79 7.71 3.48
N VAL A 127 -2.75 8.27 4.10
CA VAL A 127 -2.69 8.39 5.56
C VAL A 127 -3.62 9.48 6.11
N GLY A 128 -3.87 10.54 5.34
CA GLY A 128 -4.61 11.72 5.79
C GLY A 128 -6.14 11.63 5.68
N THR A 129 -6.70 10.51 5.23
CA THR A 129 -8.14 10.39 5.00
C THR A 129 -8.75 9.19 5.73
N HIS A 130 -10.01 9.35 6.16
CA HIS A 130 -10.76 8.28 6.83
C HIS A 130 -10.98 7.03 5.96
N ALA A 131 -10.81 7.16 4.64
CA ALA A 131 -10.94 6.05 3.70
C ALA A 131 -9.88 4.94 3.93
N PHE A 132 -8.78 5.23 4.63
CA PHE A 132 -7.70 4.26 4.89
C PHE A 132 -7.27 4.21 6.37
N GLU A 133 -8.12 4.71 7.29
CA GLU A 133 -7.76 5.07 8.67
C GLU A 133 -7.03 3.98 9.49
N LEU A 134 -7.25 2.70 9.18
CA LEU A 134 -6.64 1.58 9.93
C LEU A 134 -5.85 0.58 9.06
N GLY A 135 -5.75 0.81 7.75
CA GLY A 135 -5.04 -0.07 6.81
C GLY A 135 -5.70 -1.43 6.55
N GLY A 136 -5.46 -2.01 5.38
CA GLY A 136 -6.05 -3.29 4.95
C GLY A 136 -7.45 -3.14 4.34
N ALA A 137 -7.82 -1.90 3.99
CA ALA A 137 -9.06 -1.55 3.31
C ALA A 137 -9.00 -1.95 1.82
N PRO A 138 -10.09 -2.38 1.18
CA PRO A 138 -10.12 -2.53 -0.28
C PRO A 138 -9.71 -1.27 -1.04
N GLU A 139 -10.09 -0.10 -0.52
CA GLU A 139 -9.76 1.20 -1.07
C GLU A 139 -8.24 1.35 -1.16
N GLU A 140 -7.51 0.90 -0.13
CA GLU A 140 -6.04 0.93 -0.07
C GLU A 140 -5.41 0.10 -1.19
N PHE A 141 -5.95 -1.09 -1.43
CA PHE A 141 -5.46 -2.00 -2.47
C PHE A 141 -5.88 -1.56 -3.88
N ALA A 142 -7.02 -0.88 -4.01
CA ALA A 142 -7.50 -0.33 -5.28
C ALA A 142 -6.74 0.94 -5.70
N PHE A 143 -6.32 1.76 -4.74
CA PHE A 143 -5.67 3.04 -4.99
C PHE A 143 -4.42 2.98 -5.88
N PRO A 144 -3.44 2.07 -5.71
CA PRO A 144 -2.31 1.97 -6.62
C PRO A 144 -2.73 1.65 -8.07
N VAL A 145 -3.77 0.84 -8.25
CA VAL A 145 -4.30 0.50 -9.57
C VAL A 145 -4.95 1.72 -10.22
N ILE A 146 -5.76 2.47 -9.46
CA ILE A 146 -6.37 3.73 -9.91
C ILE A 146 -5.29 4.74 -10.32
N MET A 147 -4.26 4.91 -9.50
CA MET A 147 -3.12 5.78 -9.80
C MET A 147 -2.36 5.34 -11.05
N GLY A 148 -2.23 4.02 -11.27
CA GLY A 148 -1.69 3.46 -12.50
C GLY A 148 -2.51 3.82 -13.74
N PHE A 149 -3.84 3.70 -13.67
CA PHE A 149 -4.72 4.11 -14.77
C PHE A 149 -4.66 5.61 -15.06
N ILE A 150 -4.62 6.45 -14.02
CA ILE A 150 -4.43 7.90 -14.18
C ILE A 150 -3.10 8.18 -14.88
N TYR A 151 -2.02 7.54 -14.44
CA TYR A 151 -0.70 7.67 -15.07
C TYR A 151 -0.73 7.27 -16.56
N LEU A 152 -1.39 6.16 -16.91
CA LEU A 152 -1.54 5.73 -18.30
C LEU A 152 -2.36 6.72 -19.13
N ALA A 153 -3.40 7.32 -18.57
CA ALA A 153 -4.19 8.35 -19.25
C ALA A 153 -3.34 9.58 -19.59
N PHE A 154 -2.48 10.04 -18.67
CA PHE A 154 -1.52 11.12 -18.95
C PHE A 154 -0.47 10.73 -19.98
N LEU A 155 0.01 9.48 -19.92
CA LEU A 155 0.99 8.97 -20.88
C LEU A 155 0.41 8.92 -22.29
N TRP A 156 -0.87 8.56 -22.44
CA TRP A 156 -1.57 8.49 -23.72
C TRP A 156 -1.76 9.86 -24.39
N GLN A 157 -1.80 10.95 -23.61
CA GLN A 157 -1.99 12.31 -24.12
C GLN A 157 -0.70 12.95 -24.67
N ARG A 158 0.45 12.27 -24.55
CA ARG A 158 1.75 12.73 -25.08
C ARG A 158 2.10 12.03 -26.38
#